data_AF-A0A926A8R8-F1
#
_entry.id   AF-A0A926A8R8-F1
#
_cell.length_a   1.000
_cell.length_b   1.000
_cell.length_c   1.000
_cell.angle_alpha   90.00
_cell.angle_beta   90.00
_cell.angle_gamma   90.00
#
_symmetry.space_group_name_H-M   'P 1'
#
loop_
_entity.id
_entity.type
_entity.pdbx_description
1 polymer ?
#
loop_
_entity_poly.entity_id
_entity_poly.type
_entity_poly.pdbx_seq_one_letter_code
_entity_poly.pdbx_strand_id
1 'polypeptide(L)'
;ASALVGTFLGILLSYGYMNPLATNLEFIGEAELDYTKCIAACVVGFANGMAPVTAVEVGRRGLSSELRPSADELEQMLKALKAPAKG
;
A
#
# COMPACT_ATOMS: atom_id res chain seq x y z
N ALA A 1 42.88 15.73 16.33
CA ALA A 1 41.76 16.40 15.65
C ALA A 1 40.90 15.43 14.81
N SER A 2 41.50 14.54 14.00
CA SER A 2 40.76 13.65 13.08
C SER A 2 39.68 12.76 13.74
N ALA A 3 39.95 12.18 14.92
CA ALA A 3 39.00 11.30 15.60
C ALA A 3 37.69 12.01 16.02
N LEU A 4 37.79 13.26 16.50
CA LEU A 4 36.61 14.03 16.90
C LEU A 4 35.76 14.45 15.71
N VAL A 5 36.39 14.76 14.57
CA VAL A 5 35.70 15.08 13.31
C VAL A 5 34.99 13.84 12.76
N GLY A 6 35.62 12.67 12.85
CA GLY A 6 35.01 11.40 12.48
C GLY A 6 33.78 11.07 13.32
N THR A 7 33.86 11.22 14.65
CA THR A 7 32.71 10.99 15.53
C THR A 7 31.57 11.99 15.27
N PHE A 8 31.89 13.29 15.14
CA PHE A 8 30.90 14.31 14.85
C PHE A 8 30.19 14.05 13.51
N LEU A 9 30.97 13.79 12.45
CA LEU A 9 30.42 13.48 11.12
C LEU A 9 29.57 12.20 11.13
N GLY A 10 29.99 11.17 11.87
CA GLY A 10 29.24 9.92 12.00
C GLY A 10 27.86 10.12 12.64
N ILE A 11 27.79 10.91 13.71
CA ILE A 11 26.51 11.26 14.37
C ILE A 11 25.65 12.11 13.43
N LEU A 12 26.25 13.13 12.79
CA LEU A 12 25.55 14.01 11.86
C LEU A 12 24.93 13.23 10.69
N LEU A 13 25.69 12.31 10.08
CA LEU A 13 25.20 11.51 8.96
C LEU A 13 24.12 10.52 9.39
N SER A 14 24.30 9.85 10.53
CA SER A 14 23.33 8.87 11.03
C SER A 14 21.96 9.51 11.32
N TYR A 15 21.94 10.57 12.12
CA TYR A 15 20.69 11.19 12.56
C TYR A 15 20.16 12.24 11.58
N GLY A 16 21.06 12.99 10.92
CA GLY A 16 20.68 14.11 10.06
C GLY A 16 20.36 13.71 8.62
N TYR A 17 20.86 12.56 8.15
CA TYR A 17 20.69 12.18 6.74
C TYR A 17 20.19 10.75 6.54
N MET A 18 20.86 9.75 7.13
CA MET A 18 20.49 8.34 6.96
C MET A 18 19.11 8.03 7.53
N ASN A 19 18.77 8.54 8.72
CA ASN A 19 17.48 8.28 9.33
C ASN A 19 16.30 8.87 8.52
N PRO A 20 16.29 10.16 8.12
CA PRO A 20 15.25 10.71 7.24
C PRO A 20 15.12 9.96 5.91
N LEU A 21 16.25 9.54 5.32
CA LEU A 21 16.25 8.76 4.09
C LEU A 21 15.58 7.39 4.28
N ALA A 22 15.93 6.68 5.35
CA ALA A 22 15.32 5.39 5.68
C ALA A 22 13.81 5.51 5.89
N THR A 23 13.36 6.52 6.65
CA THR A 23 11.93 6.77 6.87
C THR A 23 11.20 7.07 5.55
N ASN A 24 11.82 7.83 4.63
CA ASN A 24 11.21 8.10 3.33
C ASN A 24 11.04 6.82 2.49
N LEU A 25 12.06 5.96 2.49
CA LEU A 25 11.99 4.66 1.81
C LEU A 25 10.93 3.75 2.44
N GLU A 26 10.77 3.79 3.75
CA GLU A 26 9.74 3.04 4.47
C GLU A 26 8.33 3.49 4.05
N PHE A 27 8.07 4.80 3.97
CA PHE A 27 6.79 5.31 3.50
C PHE A 27 6.45 4.87 2.06
N ILE A 28 7.45 4.89 1.16
CA ILE A 28 7.25 4.42 -0.22
C ILE A 28 6.95 2.91 -0.22
N GLY A 29 7.72 2.14 0.56
CA GLY A 29 7.53 0.70 0.67
C GLY A 29 6.17 0.32 1.27
N GLU A 30 5.71 1.02 2.31
CA GLU A 30 4.39 0.81 2.90
C GLU A 30 3.26 1.06 1.89
N ALA A 31 3.36 2.14 1.09
CA ALA A 31 2.39 2.43 0.05
C ALA A 31 2.30 1.31 -1.00
N GLU A 32 3.42 0.79 -1.48
CA GLU A 32 3.44 -0.34 -2.43
C GLU A 32 2.93 -1.64 -1.81
N LEU A 33 3.28 -1.90 -0.55
CA LEU A 33 2.85 -3.08 0.18
C LEU A 33 1.33 -3.08 0.40
N ASP A 34 0.71 -1.94 0.63
CA ASP A 34 -0.74 -1.85 0.84
C ASP A 34 -1.54 -2.28 -0.39
N TYR A 35 -1.12 -1.87 -1.59
CA TYR A 35 -1.72 -2.36 -2.84
C TYR A 35 -1.54 -3.87 -2.99
N THR A 36 -0.34 -4.36 -2.71
CA THR A 36 -0.01 -5.79 -2.82
C THR A 36 -0.85 -6.64 -1.84
N LYS A 37 -1.02 -6.17 -0.59
CA LYS A 37 -1.87 -6.81 0.43
C LYS A 37 -3.34 -6.82 0.01
N CYS A 38 -3.84 -5.72 -0.56
CA CYS A 38 -5.21 -5.63 -1.06
C CYS A 38 -5.47 -6.69 -2.15
N ILE A 39 -4.59 -6.79 -3.14
CA ILE A 39 -4.68 -7.79 -4.21
C ILE A 39 -4.62 -9.20 -3.62
N ALA A 40 -3.66 -9.47 -2.73
CA ALA A 40 -3.54 -10.76 -2.08
C ALA A 40 -4.80 -11.14 -1.31
N ALA A 41 -5.40 -10.22 -0.55
CA ALA A 41 -6.64 -10.44 0.19
C ALA A 41 -7.81 -10.78 -0.74
N CYS A 42 -7.95 -10.08 -1.87
CA CYS A 42 -8.94 -10.40 -2.90
C CYS A 42 -8.74 -11.82 -3.47
N VAL A 43 -7.50 -12.15 -3.87
CA VAL A 43 -7.18 -13.43 -4.51
C VAL A 43 -7.36 -14.59 -3.54
N VAL A 44 -6.81 -14.48 -2.32
CA VAL A 44 -6.97 -15.49 -1.28
C VAL A 44 -8.45 -15.64 -0.92
N GLY A 45 -9.17 -14.53 -0.82
CA GLY A 45 -10.58 -14.55 -0.52
C GLY A 45 -11.42 -15.30 -1.55
N PHE A 46 -11.14 -15.05 -2.84
CA PHE A 46 -11.78 -15.76 -3.93
C PHE A 46 -11.38 -17.25 -3.96
N ALA A 47 -10.10 -17.56 -3.73
CA ALA A 47 -9.61 -18.94 -3.65
C ALA A 47 -10.28 -19.75 -2.52
N ASN A 48 -10.66 -19.08 -1.43
CA ASN A 48 -11.42 -19.66 -0.32
C ASN A 48 -12.93 -19.80 -0.59
N GLY A 49 -13.39 -19.54 -1.83
CA GLY A 49 -14.78 -19.75 -2.24
C GLY A 49 -15.72 -18.55 -2.00
N MET A 50 -15.19 -17.37 -1.66
CA MET A 50 -16.02 -16.16 -1.64
C MET A 50 -16.43 -15.75 -3.06
N ALA A 51 -17.66 -15.22 -3.19
CA ALA A 51 -18.08 -14.61 -4.45
C ALA A 51 -17.13 -13.46 -4.83
N PRO A 52 -16.87 -13.21 -6.14
CA PRO A 52 -15.90 -12.20 -6.58
C PRO A 52 -16.10 -10.82 -5.97
N VAL A 53 -17.36 -10.37 -5.86
CA VAL A 53 -17.70 -9.06 -5.29
C VAL A 53 -17.36 -9.00 -3.79
N THR A 54 -17.65 -10.07 -3.06
CA THR A 54 -17.33 -10.19 -1.63
C THR A 54 -15.82 -10.25 -1.41
N ALA A 55 -15.09 -10.97 -2.26
CA ALA A 55 -13.63 -11.02 -2.20
C ALA A 55 -12.98 -9.64 -2.42
N VAL A 56 -13.50 -8.86 -3.37
CA VAL A 56 -13.06 -7.48 -3.62
C VAL A 56 -13.40 -6.55 -2.46
N GLU A 57 -14.56 -6.71 -1.83
CA GLU A 57 -14.93 -5.93 -0.63
C GLU A 57 -14.01 -6.23 0.56
N VAL A 58 -13.54 -7.47 0.70
CA VAL A 58 -12.53 -7.83 1.72
C VAL A 58 -11.20 -7.12 1.45
N GLY A 59 -10.73 -7.08 0.20
CA GLY A 59 -9.52 -6.30 -0.15
C GLY A 59 -9.69 -4.80 0.10
N ARG A 60 -10.84 -4.22 -0.29
CA ARG A 60 -11.14 -2.79 -0.06
C ARG A 60 -11.03 -2.39 1.40
N ARG A 61 -11.44 -3.27 2.32
CA ARG A 61 -11.37 -3.02 3.78
C ARG A 61 -9.94 -2.93 4.31
N GLY A 62 -8.97 -3.53 3.61
CA GLY A 62 -7.56 -3.52 3.98
C GLY A 62 -6.77 -2.31 3.46
N LEU A 63 -7.38 -1.44 2.64
CA LEU A 63 -6.72 -0.23 2.14
C LEU A 63 -6.71 0.89 3.20
N SER A 64 -5.64 1.69 3.22
CA SER A 64 -5.57 2.95 3.96
C SER A 64 -6.76 3.86 3.62
N SER A 65 -7.26 4.62 4.60
CA SER A 65 -8.45 5.46 4.45
C SER A 65 -8.35 6.48 3.33
N GLU A 66 -7.14 6.93 3.01
CA GLU A 66 -6.88 7.91 1.95
C GLU A 66 -7.08 7.34 0.53
N LEU A 67 -6.86 6.03 0.38
CA LEU A 67 -6.91 5.33 -0.91
C LEU A 67 -8.13 4.41 -1.03
N ARG A 68 -8.86 4.24 0.07
CA ARG A 68 -10.01 3.34 0.14
C ARG A 68 -11.23 3.98 -0.51
N PRO A 69 -11.73 3.45 -1.64
CA PRO A 69 -12.99 3.93 -2.20
C PRO A 69 -14.13 3.62 -1.22
N SER A 70 -15.19 4.43 -1.25
CA SER A 70 -16.42 4.10 -0.52
C SER A 70 -17.06 2.82 -1.08
N ALA A 71 -17.98 2.23 -0.32
CA ALA A 71 -18.68 1.02 -0.78
C ALA A 71 -19.51 1.31 -2.05
N ASP A 72 -20.16 2.48 -2.10
CA ASP A 72 -20.96 2.91 -3.23
C ASP A 72 -20.11 3.15 -4.49
N GLU A 73 -18.95 3.81 -4.33
CA GLU A 73 -18.00 4.01 -5.45
C GLU A 73 -17.47 2.68 -5.97
N LEU A 74 -17.11 1.75 -5.07
CA LEU A 74 -16.66 0.41 -5.49
C LEU A 74 -17.76 -0.30 -6.29
N GLU A 75 -19.02 -0.24 -5.83
CA GLU A 75 -20.14 -0.86 -6.54
C GLU A 75 -20.33 -0.24 -7.94
N GLN A 76 -20.22 1.08 -8.06
CA GLN A 76 -20.28 1.78 -9.34
C GLN A 76 -19.14 1.36 -10.28
N MET A 77 -17.91 1.27 -9.78
CA MET A 77 -16.75 0.78 -10.55
C MET A 77 -17.00 -0.66 -11.04
N LEU A 78 -17.51 -1.54 -10.19
CA LEU A 78 -17.82 -2.92 -10.55
C LEU A 78 -18.97 -3.03 -11.57
N LYS A 79 -19.98 -2.17 -11.49
CA LYS A 79 -21.06 -2.10 -12.49
C LYS A 79 -20.54 -1.64 -13.85
N ALA A 80 -19.66 -0.64 -13.88
CA ALA A 80 -19.04 -0.16 -15.11
C ALA A 80 -18.23 -1.27 -15.82
N LEU A 81 -17.56 -2.14 -15.05
CA LEU A 81 -16.83 -3.30 -15.58
C LEU A 81 -17.74 -4.43 -16.09
N LYS A 82 -18.98 -4.52 -15.61
CA LYS A 82 -19.98 -5.53 -16.04
C LYS A 82 -20.78 -5.11 -17.28
N ALA A 83 -20.68 -3.86 -17.73
CA ALA A 83 -21.22 -3.49 -19.03
C ALA A 83 -20.46 -4.31 -20.11
N PRO A 84 -21.17 -4.94 -21.06
CA PRO A 84 -20.52 -5.87 -21.97
C PRO A 84 -19.40 -5.14 -22.71
N ALA A 85 -18.20 -5.71 -22.66
CA ALA A 85 -17.21 -5.47 -23.70
C ALA A 85 -17.94 -5.75 -25.02
N LYS A 86 -18.24 -4.68 -25.78
CA LYS A 86 -18.73 -4.83 -27.15
C LYS A 86 -17.58 -5.46 -27.94
N GLY A 87 -17.61 -6.79 -28.04
CA GLY A 87 -16.75 -7.63 -28.85
C GLY A 87 -17.56 -8.85 -29.25
#